data_AF-F0UJ86-F1
#
_entry.id   AF-F0UJ86-F1
#
_cell.length_a   1.000
_cell.length_b   1.000
_cell.length_c   1.000
_cell.angle_alpha   90.00
_cell.angle_beta   90.00
_cell.angle_gamma   90.00
#
_symmetry.space_group_name_H-M   'P 1'
#
loop_
_entity.id
_entity.type
_entity.pdbx_description
1 polymer ?
#
loop_
_entity_poly.entity_id
_entity_poly.type
_entity_poly.pdbx_seq_one_letter_code
_entity_poly.pdbx_strand_id
1 'polypeptide(L)'
;MPGTCRLRADYSAKESMRQEKGLGKSPKDYLVFIGSKESAWTRRYGKPHPVRFPHVVNFEGINLLDNHVRLLNQYMAVAPCLLGGDSHSELNGSTLRYPDLTPGNIFICPETHQISCIIDWQHATLPPFLLVTGRPPMFQSPDNPPPKTLEKPVLPDNYDSLGPEEKSQVDELHRRRVLFYLYKVFNGGLNERHLSGMRDPHVLLHNTWLKGLKSNGDNYNAELPNPVPCPISFTEFEVEMHYNQEPTWFQMNGLVEYWKSEMQGLSDDGWARTVGLKHGLLDGSDTLEEERCNVTMLPYDSNNYECDMDSPQEP
;
A
#
# COMPACT_ATOMS: atom_id res chain seq x y z
N MET A 1 5.14 -5.71 10.49
CA MET A 1 4.51 -7.00 10.11
C MET A 1 4.75 -7.22 8.63
N PRO A 2 5.29 -8.37 8.20
CA PRO A 2 5.44 -8.67 6.79
C PRO A 2 4.05 -8.74 6.14
N GLY A 3 3.91 -8.14 4.96
CA GLY A 3 2.66 -8.05 4.23
C GLY A 3 1.97 -9.41 4.14
N THR A 4 0.66 -9.41 4.37
CA THR A 4 -0.17 -10.60 4.17
C THR A 4 0.05 -11.13 2.76
N CYS A 5 0.82 -12.21 2.63
CA CYS A 5 0.89 -13.01 1.41
C CYS A 5 -0.52 -13.49 1.10
N ARG A 6 -1.24 -12.80 0.21
CA ARG A 6 -2.47 -13.33 -0.36
C ARG A 6 -2.06 -14.51 -1.24
N LEU A 7 -2.40 -15.71 -0.79
CA LEU A 7 -2.47 -16.90 -1.64
C LEU A 7 -3.23 -16.51 -2.91
N ARG A 8 -2.64 -16.77 -4.09
CA ARG A 8 -3.28 -16.49 -5.38
C ARG A 8 -4.63 -17.20 -5.38
N ALA A 9 -5.70 -16.42 -5.44
CA ALA A 9 -7.05 -16.90 -5.21
C ALA A 9 -7.55 -17.69 -6.41
N ASP A 10 -8.05 -18.90 -6.18
CA ASP A 10 -9.07 -19.48 -7.05
C ASP A 10 -10.36 -18.66 -6.82
N TYR A 11 -10.67 -17.77 -7.77
CA TYR A 11 -11.80 -16.84 -7.66
C TYR A 11 -13.13 -17.57 -7.47
N SER A 12 -13.27 -18.78 -8.03
CA SER A 12 -14.47 -19.62 -7.95
C SER A 12 -14.76 -20.08 -6.51
N ALA A 13 -13.73 -20.43 -5.73
CA ALA A 13 -13.87 -20.86 -4.35
C ALA A 13 -14.27 -19.71 -3.41
N LYS A 14 -13.85 -18.47 -3.71
CA LYS A 14 -14.23 -17.29 -2.92
C LYS A 14 -15.68 -16.85 -3.13
N GLU A 15 -16.25 -17.08 -4.31
CA GLU A 15 -17.66 -16.78 -4.61
C GLU A 15 -18.61 -17.70 -3.84
N SER A 16 -18.29 -18.99 -3.73
CA SER A 16 -19.12 -19.95 -2.99
C SER A 16 -19.33 -19.58 -1.51
N MET A 17 -18.36 -18.89 -0.88
CA MET A 17 -18.45 -18.44 0.51
C MET A 17 -19.12 -17.08 0.71
N ARG A 18 -19.31 -16.28 -0.36
CA ARG A 18 -20.00 -14.97 -0.26
C ARG A 18 -21.48 -15.10 0.07
N GLN A 19 -22.08 -16.25 -0.22
CA GLN A 19 -23.51 -16.47 -0.11
C GLN A 19 -23.99 -16.77 1.32
N GLU A 20 -23.09 -17.13 2.25
CA GLU A 20 -23.53 -17.73 3.53
C GLU A 20 -23.85 -16.74 4.67
N LYS A 21 -23.32 -15.50 4.68
CA LYS A 21 -23.57 -14.57 5.80
C LYS A 21 -23.53 -13.10 5.36
N GLY A 22 -24.56 -12.34 5.74
CA GLY A 22 -24.65 -10.91 5.51
C GLY A 22 -23.48 -10.14 6.13
N LEU A 23 -23.18 -8.97 5.56
CA LEU A 23 -22.22 -8.01 6.12
C LEU A 23 -22.57 -7.76 7.59
N GLY A 24 -21.57 -7.79 8.49
CA GLY A 24 -21.76 -7.61 9.93
C GLY A 24 -22.63 -6.39 10.26
N LYS A 25 -23.48 -6.51 11.30
CA LYS A 25 -24.47 -5.48 11.66
C LYS A 25 -23.85 -4.21 12.22
N SER A 26 -22.60 -4.29 12.70
CA SER A 26 -21.81 -3.16 13.18
C SER A 26 -20.44 -3.09 12.49
N PRO A 27 -19.77 -1.92 12.50
CA PRO A 27 -18.39 -1.75 12.01
C PRO A 27 -17.39 -2.72 12.65
N LYS A 28 -17.56 -3.05 13.95
CA LYS A 28 -16.72 -4.03 14.65
C LYS A 28 -16.99 -5.45 14.15
N ASP A 29 -18.26 -5.81 13.97
CA ASP A 29 -18.64 -7.12 13.41
C ASP A 29 -18.11 -7.29 11.98
N TYR A 30 -18.09 -6.22 11.20
CA TYR A 30 -17.52 -6.24 9.84
C TYR A 30 -16.04 -6.66 9.86
N LEU A 31 -15.22 -6.11 10.77
CA LEU A 31 -13.81 -6.48 10.86
C LEU A 31 -13.62 -7.94 11.32
N VAL A 32 -14.37 -8.36 12.35
CA VAL A 32 -14.34 -9.75 12.82
C VAL A 32 -14.81 -10.72 11.73
N PHE A 33 -15.81 -10.32 10.95
CA PHE A 33 -16.33 -11.10 9.83
C PHE A 33 -15.27 -11.31 8.74
N ILE A 34 -14.46 -10.29 8.41
CA ILE A 34 -13.35 -10.45 7.45
C ILE A 34 -12.39 -11.55 7.92
N GLY A 35 -11.96 -11.48 9.18
CA GLY A 35 -11.04 -12.47 9.76
C GLY A 35 -11.65 -13.87 9.81
N SER A 36 -12.93 -13.97 10.16
CA SER A 36 -13.66 -15.24 10.21
C SER A 36 -13.79 -15.87 8.83
N LYS A 37 -14.10 -15.06 7.81
CA LYS A 37 -14.22 -15.51 6.43
C LYS A 37 -12.87 -16.00 5.90
N GLU A 38 -11.80 -15.25 6.13
CA GLU A 38 -10.46 -15.65 5.71
C GLU A 38 -10.04 -16.94 6.44
N SER A 39 -10.29 -17.05 7.75
CA SER A 39 -9.95 -18.24 8.55
C SER A 39 -10.70 -19.49 8.07
N ALA A 40 -12.00 -19.37 7.78
CA ALA A 40 -12.79 -20.45 7.22
C ALA A 40 -12.30 -20.87 5.82
N TRP A 41 -11.93 -19.91 4.97
CA TRP A 41 -11.37 -20.17 3.65
C TRP A 41 -10.00 -20.87 3.76
N THR A 42 -9.11 -20.36 4.62
CA THR A 42 -7.80 -20.92 4.91
C THR A 42 -7.90 -22.36 5.38
N ARG A 43 -8.80 -22.67 6.32
CA ARG A 43 -8.98 -24.06 6.80
C ARG A 43 -9.47 -25.01 5.73
N ARG A 44 -10.33 -24.52 4.81
CA ARG A 44 -10.96 -25.37 3.79
C ARG A 44 -10.11 -25.55 2.54
N TYR A 45 -9.35 -24.52 2.16
CA TYR A 45 -8.66 -24.46 0.87
C TYR A 45 -7.19 -24.05 0.97
N GLY A 46 -6.72 -23.64 2.15
CA GLY A 46 -5.36 -23.17 2.35
C GLY A 46 -4.35 -24.29 2.15
N LYS A 47 -3.35 -24.01 1.32
CA LYS A 47 -2.20 -24.89 1.09
C LYS A 47 -0.94 -24.20 1.62
N PRO A 48 -0.04 -24.92 2.30
CA PRO A 48 1.27 -24.37 2.65
C PRO A 48 1.96 -23.87 1.39
N HIS A 49 2.46 -22.64 1.41
CA HIS A 49 3.23 -22.08 0.31
C HIS A 49 4.58 -21.59 0.84
N PRO A 50 5.68 -21.91 0.15
CA PRO A 50 6.95 -21.27 0.43
C PRO A 50 6.81 -19.77 0.18
N VAL A 51 7.41 -18.95 1.03
CA VAL A 51 7.38 -17.50 0.81
C VAL A 51 8.28 -17.16 -0.38
N ARG A 52 7.66 -16.95 -1.55
CA ARG A 52 8.35 -16.58 -2.79
C ARG A 52 8.10 -15.12 -3.12
N PHE A 53 8.48 -14.23 -2.22
CA PHE A 53 8.52 -12.79 -2.51
C PHE A 53 9.97 -12.32 -2.59
N PRO A 54 10.34 -11.43 -3.54
CA PRO A 54 11.72 -10.95 -3.71
C PRO A 54 12.32 -10.27 -2.47
N HIS A 55 11.48 -9.83 -1.52
CA HIS A 55 11.89 -9.20 -0.25
C HIS A 55 11.95 -10.19 0.93
N VAL A 56 11.66 -11.48 0.73
CA VAL A 56 11.55 -12.49 1.79
C VAL A 56 12.46 -13.71 1.52
N VAL A 57 13.35 -13.62 0.53
CA VAL A 57 14.16 -14.74 0.01
C VAL A 57 15.03 -15.43 1.07
N ASN A 58 15.34 -14.73 2.18
CA ASN A 58 16.14 -15.28 3.29
C ASN A 58 15.34 -15.81 4.48
N PHE A 59 14.01 -15.77 4.44
CA PHE A 59 13.20 -16.42 5.46
C PHE A 59 12.69 -17.73 4.88
N GLU A 60 13.44 -18.81 5.09
CA GLU A 60 12.99 -20.19 4.87
C GLU A 60 11.86 -20.55 5.86
N GLY A 61 10.74 -19.85 5.75
CA GLY A 61 9.52 -20.13 6.46
C GLY A 61 8.54 -20.78 5.50
N ILE A 62 8.15 -22.02 5.77
CA ILE A 62 6.86 -22.48 5.26
C ILE A 62 5.81 -21.70 6.05
N ASN A 63 4.95 -20.94 5.35
CA ASN A 63 3.76 -20.38 5.99
C ASN A 63 2.86 -21.55 6.39
N LEU A 64 3.05 -22.06 7.61
CA LEU A 64 2.23 -23.12 8.16
C LEU A 64 0.80 -22.60 8.30
N LEU A 65 -0.14 -23.43 7.88
CA LEU A 65 -1.56 -23.11 7.90
C LEU A 65 -2.01 -22.68 9.30
N ASP A 66 -1.55 -23.40 10.32
CA ASP A 66 -1.87 -23.13 11.72
C ASP A 66 -1.33 -21.79 12.20
N ASN A 67 -0.14 -21.39 11.73
CA ASN A 67 0.39 -20.06 12.02
C ASN A 67 -0.49 -18.96 11.41
N HIS A 68 -0.95 -19.16 10.17
CA HIS A 68 -1.84 -18.19 9.52
C HIS A 68 -3.21 -18.11 10.24
N VAL A 69 -3.81 -19.25 10.62
CA VAL A 69 -5.05 -19.28 11.39
C VAL A 69 -4.88 -18.63 12.77
N ARG A 70 -3.74 -18.87 13.44
CA ARG A 70 -3.39 -18.24 14.72
C ARG A 70 -3.32 -16.71 14.59
N LEU A 71 -2.67 -16.20 13.54
CA LEU A 71 -2.59 -14.77 13.25
C LEU A 71 -3.98 -14.17 12.94
N LEU A 72 -4.85 -14.90 12.23
CA LEU A 72 -6.23 -14.46 11.97
C LEU A 72 -7.05 -14.39 13.26
N ASN A 73 -6.85 -15.31 14.20
CA ASN A 73 -7.49 -15.26 15.52
C ASN A 73 -7.00 -14.04 16.33
N GLN A 74 -5.69 -13.77 16.31
CA GLN A 74 -5.11 -12.57 16.92
C GLN A 74 -5.67 -11.28 16.29
N TYR A 75 -5.78 -11.23 14.96
CA TYR A 75 -6.44 -10.13 14.26
C TYR A 75 -7.87 -9.92 14.74
N MET A 76 -8.69 -10.98 14.82
CA MET A 76 -10.07 -10.87 15.27
C MET A 76 -10.20 -10.39 16.72
N ALA A 77 -9.21 -10.68 17.58
CA ALA A 77 -9.17 -10.20 18.95
C ALA A 77 -8.84 -8.69 19.02
N VAL A 78 -7.92 -8.21 18.16
CA VAL A 78 -7.48 -6.79 18.13
C VAL A 78 -8.44 -5.90 17.33
N ALA A 79 -9.03 -6.42 16.27
CA ALA A 79 -9.80 -5.63 15.30
C ALA A 79 -10.91 -4.75 15.92
N PRO A 80 -11.70 -5.22 16.91
CA PRO A 80 -12.70 -4.39 17.59
C PRO A 80 -12.12 -3.21 18.37
N CYS A 81 -10.84 -3.28 18.78
CA CYS A 81 -10.12 -2.23 19.49
C CYS A 81 -9.58 -1.15 18.54
N LEU A 82 -9.55 -1.41 17.23
CA LEU A 82 -9.12 -0.42 16.22
C LEU A 82 -10.17 0.67 15.98
N LEU A 83 -11.40 0.47 16.48
CA LEU A 83 -12.51 1.40 16.32
C LEU A 83 -12.93 1.94 17.68
N GLY A 84 -13.29 3.22 17.71
CA GLY A 84 -13.90 3.83 18.89
C GLY A 84 -15.26 3.23 19.25
N GLY A 85 -15.78 3.63 20.40
CA GLY A 85 -17.13 3.25 20.87
C GLY A 85 -18.26 3.94 20.08
N ASP A 86 -19.48 3.91 20.64
CA ASP A 86 -20.68 4.45 19.97
C ASP A 86 -20.60 5.96 19.70
N SER A 87 -19.76 6.68 20.45
CA SER A 87 -19.45 8.10 20.20
C SER A 87 -18.71 8.37 18.88
N HIS A 88 -18.19 7.34 18.22
CA HIS A 88 -17.47 7.44 16.94
C HIS A 88 -18.34 7.01 15.74
N SER A 89 -19.67 7.06 15.87
CA SER A 89 -20.61 6.63 14.82
C SER A 89 -20.32 7.27 13.45
N GLU A 90 -19.96 8.56 13.42
CA GLU A 90 -19.57 9.27 12.20
C GLU A 90 -18.22 8.81 11.62
N LEU A 91 -17.27 8.41 12.46
CA LEU A 91 -15.94 7.91 12.04
C LEU A 91 -15.94 6.41 11.77
N ASN A 92 -16.98 5.68 12.17
CA ASN A 92 -17.13 4.25 11.94
C ASN A 92 -17.98 3.93 10.71
N GLY A 93 -18.50 4.94 10.01
CA GLY A 93 -19.27 4.77 8.77
C GLY A 93 -18.47 4.12 7.65
N SER A 94 -19.12 3.25 6.87
CA SER A 94 -18.52 2.59 5.71
C SER A 94 -18.08 3.61 4.67
N THR A 95 -16.83 3.53 4.24
CA THR A 95 -16.23 4.48 3.28
C THR A 95 -15.55 3.72 2.17
N LEU A 96 -15.84 4.10 0.92
CA LEU A 96 -15.19 3.53 -0.24
C LEU A 96 -13.72 3.98 -0.27
N ARG A 97 -12.82 3.00 -0.19
CA ARG A 97 -11.37 3.23 -0.33
C ARG A 97 -10.90 2.70 -1.67
N TYR A 98 -10.45 3.62 -2.49
CA TYR A 98 -9.70 3.33 -3.70
C TYR A 98 -8.36 2.68 -3.32
N PRO A 99 -7.93 1.56 -3.93
CA PRO A 99 -6.79 0.79 -3.44
C PRO A 99 -5.44 1.44 -3.78
N ASP A 100 -5.31 2.04 -4.97
CA ASP A 100 -4.00 2.47 -5.48
C ASP A 100 -4.04 3.83 -6.18
N LEU A 101 -3.98 4.90 -5.38
CA LEU A 101 -4.04 6.28 -5.88
C LEU A 101 -2.68 6.74 -6.40
N THR A 102 -2.38 6.38 -7.63
CA THR A 102 -1.19 6.74 -8.39
C THR A 102 -1.55 7.57 -9.62
N PRO A 103 -0.63 8.40 -10.17
CA PRO A 103 -0.90 9.17 -11.37
C PRO A 103 -1.29 8.31 -12.58
N GLY A 104 -0.73 7.10 -12.71
CA GLY A 104 -1.09 6.15 -13.78
C GLY A 104 -2.56 5.71 -13.76
N ASN A 105 -3.23 5.85 -12.62
CA ASN A 105 -4.63 5.48 -12.45
C ASN A 105 -5.62 6.66 -12.58
N ILE A 106 -5.13 7.88 -12.87
CA ILE A 106 -5.96 9.09 -12.96
C ILE A 106 -5.81 9.71 -14.34
N PHE A 107 -6.91 9.79 -15.09
CA PHE A 107 -6.95 10.46 -16.38
C PHE A 107 -7.43 11.90 -16.20
N ILE A 108 -6.74 12.83 -16.86
CA ILE A 108 -7.03 14.26 -16.84
C ILE A 108 -7.34 14.70 -18.27
N CYS A 109 -8.42 15.44 -18.44
CA CYS A 109 -8.77 16.05 -19.74
C CYS A 109 -7.81 17.21 -20.02
N PRO A 110 -7.06 17.19 -21.15
CA PRO A 110 -6.05 18.21 -21.43
C PRO A 110 -6.65 19.60 -21.70
N GLU A 111 -7.92 19.69 -22.11
CA GLU A 111 -8.58 20.97 -22.38
C GLU A 111 -9.14 21.64 -21.11
N THR A 112 -9.65 20.84 -20.17
CA THR A 112 -10.34 21.34 -18.97
C THR A 112 -9.51 21.25 -17.69
N HIS A 113 -8.44 20.46 -17.72
CA HIS A 113 -7.61 20.09 -16.57
C HIS A 113 -8.41 19.43 -15.43
N GLN A 114 -9.57 18.86 -15.75
CA GLN A 114 -10.40 18.11 -14.80
C GLN A 114 -10.13 16.60 -14.90
N ILE A 115 -10.35 15.90 -13.78
CA ILE A 115 -10.28 14.45 -13.74
C ILE A 115 -11.42 13.90 -14.60
N SER A 116 -11.08 13.17 -15.67
CA SER A 116 -12.05 12.53 -16.57
C SER A 116 -12.39 11.11 -16.12
N CYS A 117 -11.42 10.37 -15.59
CA CYS A 117 -11.60 8.99 -15.18
C CYS A 117 -10.60 8.58 -14.09
N ILE A 118 -11.04 7.68 -13.21
CA ILE A 118 -10.18 6.92 -12.29
C ILE A 118 -10.42 5.44 -12.62
N ILE A 119 -9.36 4.70 -12.89
CA ILE A 119 -9.42 3.28 -13.27
C ILE A 119 -9.01 2.37 -12.09
N ASP A 120 -8.73 1.10 -12.36
CA ASP A 120 -8.12 0.15 -11.40
C ASP A 120 -8.85 0.02 -10.04
N TRP A 121 -10.18 -0.02 -10.10
CA TRP A 121 -11.04 -0.22 -8.92
C TRP A 121 -11.05 -1.66 -8.38
N GLN A 122 -10.36 -2.58 -9.06
CA GLN A 122 -10.17 -3.93 -8.55
C GLN A 122 -9.44 -3.85 -7.21
N HIS A 123 -10.00 -4.48 -6.19
CA HIS A 123 -9.56 -4.37 -4.78
C HIS A 123 -10.03 -3.13 -4.01
N ALA A 124 -10.94 -2.31 -4.56
CA ALA A 124 -11.65 -1.31 -3.75
C ALA A 124 -12.34 -1.98 -2.55
N THR A 125 -12.29 -1.31 -1.40
CA THR A 125 -12.85 -1.83 -0.14
C THR A 125 -13.79 -0.82 0.49
N LEU A 126 -14.66 -1.30 1.39
CA LEU A 126 -15.64 -0.48 2.13
C LEU A 126 -15.41 -0.51 3.66
N PRO A 127 -14.18 -0.26 4.16
CA PRO A 127 -13.90 -0.28 5.58
C PRO A 127 -14.54 0.90 6.34
N PRO A 128 -14.55 0.85 7.69
CA PRO A 128 -14.85 2.02 8.52
C PRO A 128 -13.94 3.21 8.19
N PHE A 129 -14.50 4.43 8.22
CA PHE A 129 -13.81 5.67 7.86
C PHE A 129 -12.49 5.88 8.64
N LEU A 130 -12.48 5.51 9.92
CA LEU A 130 -11.30 5.62 10.78
C LEU A 130 -10.09 4.84 10.22
N LEU A 131 -10.31 3.67 9.61
CA LEU A 131 -9.23 2.85 9.05
C LEU A 131 -8.69 3.38 7.72
N VAL A 132 -9.44 4.24 7.03
CA VAL A 132 -9.00 4.89 5.79
C VAL A 132 -8.48 6.29 6.03
N THR A 133 -8.60 6.78 7.27
CA THR A 133 -8.08 8.08 7.65
C THR A 133 -6.56 8.00 7.75
N GLY A 134 -5.89 8.96 7.13
CA GLY A 134 -4.44 8.92 6.92
C GLY A 134 -4.09 9.48 5.56
N ARG A 135 -2.79 9.48 5.25
CA ARG A 135 -2.28 10.04 3.99
C ARG A 135 -2.01 8.91 3.00
N PRO A 136 -2.59 8.94 1.79
CA PRO A 136 -2.21 8.02 0.73
C PRO A 136 -0.70 8.09 0.43
N PRO A 137 -0.07 7.00 -0.04
CA PRO A 137 1.37 6.95 -0.35
C PRO A 137 1.86 8.12 -1.21
N MET A 138 1.12 8.45 -2.28
CA MET A 138 1.44 9.57 -3.19
C MET A 138 1.53 10.94 -2.50
N PHE A 139 0.90 11.11 -1.34
CA PHE A 139 0.92 12.36 -0.56
C PHE A 139 1.73 12.24 0.73
N GLN A 140 2.62 11.25 0.85
CA GLN A 140 3.54 11.17 1.98
C GLN A 140 4.62 12.24 1.89
N SER A 141 5.09 12.68 3.07
CA SER A 141 6.21 13.62 3.15
C SER A 141 7.49 12.91 2.73
N PRO A 142 8.26 13.48 1.78
CA PRO A 142 9.59 12.96 1.48
C PRO A 142 10.59 13.24 2.61
N ASP A 143 10.30 14.22 3.48
CA ASP A 143 11.16 14.61 4.60
C ASP A 143 10.85 13.78 5.85
N ASN A 144 11.90 13.39 6.58
CA ASN A 144 11.81 12.70 7.87
C ASN A 144 12.66 13.44 8.94
N PRO A 145 12.06 14.04 9.97
CA PRO A 145 10.62 14.10 10.23
C PRO A 145 9.87 15.03 9.24
N PRO A 146 8.55 14.83 9.05
CA PRO A 146 7.77 15.67 8.17
C PRO A 146 7.68 17.12 8.67
N PRO A 147 7.46 18.10 7.76
CA PRO A 147 7.32 19.51 8.13
C PRO A 147 6.19 19.74 9.13
N LYS A 148 6.54 20.36 10.27
CA LYS A 148 5.58 20.70 11.33
C LYS A 148 4.68 21.86 10.91
N THR A 149 5.26 22.88 10.28
CA THR A 149 4.55 24.08 9.82
C THR A 149 3.81 23.84 8.50
N LEU A 150 3.00 24.83 8.10
CA LEU A 150 2.28 24.87 6.81
C LEU A 150 2.96 25.87 5.86
N GLU A 151 4.28 25.90 5.86
CA GLU A 151 5.04 26.72 4.95
C GLU A 151 5.04 26.10 3.55
N LYS A 152 4.87 26.95 2.54
CA LYS A 152 4.91 26.52 1.15
C LYS A 152 6.34 26.07 0.82
N PRO A 153 6.54 24.87 0.25
CA PRO A 153 7.86 24.45 -0.20
C PRO A 153 8.43 25.42 -1.24
N VAL A 154 9.73 25.69 -1.15
CA VAL A 154 10.47 26.53 -2.09
C VAL A 154 11.59 25.71 -2.74
N LEU A 155 12.01 26.12 -3.93
CA LEU A 155 13.23 25.59 -4.55
C LEU A 155 14.45 26.12 -3.79
N PRO A 156 15.58 25.39 -3.82
CA PRO A 156 16.81 25.85 -3.18
C PRO A 156 17.39 27.05 -3.94
N ASP A 157 18.04 27.98 -3.22
CA ASP A 157 18.56 29.23 -3.78
C ASP A 157 19.61 29.01 -4.89
N ASN A 158 20.33 27.89 -4.84
CA ASN A 158 21.32 27.51 -5.85
C ASN A 158 20.74 26.74 -7.04
N TYR A 159 19.41 26.65 -7.20
CA TYR A 159 18.80 25.86 -8.26
C TYR A 159 19.32 26.22 -9.66
N ASP A 160 19.44 27.52 -9.97
CA ASP A 160 19.84 27.97 -11.30
C ASP A 160 21.25 27.50 -11.70
N SER A 161 22.15 27.31 -10.72
CA SER A 161 23.53 26.87 -10.93
C SER A 161 23.71 25.36 -11.01
N LEU A 162 22.65 24.56 -10.77
CA LEU A 162 22.70 23.09 -10.81
C LEU A 162 22.77 22.55 -12.25
N GLY A 163 23.39 21.36 -12.40
CA GLY A 163 23.37 20.62 -13.66
C GLY A 163 21.99 20.04 -13.99
N PRO A 164 21.74 19.58 -15.24
CA PRO A 164 20.44 19.05 -15.66
C PRO A 164 19.91 17.88 -14.81
N GLU A 165 20.79 16.95 -14.43
CA GLU A 165 20.44 15.78 -13.61
C GLU A 165 20.07 16.19 -12.18
N GLU A 166 20.89 17.05 -11.57
CA GLU A 166 20.65 17.59 -10.23
C GLU A 166 19.36 18.42 -10.19
N LYS A 167 19.09 19.21 -11.23
CA LYS A 167 17.81 19.94 -11.39
C LYS A 167 16.64 18.98 -11.42
N SER A 168 16.71 17.89 -12.18
CA SER A 168 15.64 16.89 -12.23
C SER A 168 15.35 16.27 -10.86
N GLN A 169 16.38 15.96 -10.08
CA GLN A 169 16.22 15.43 -8.71
C GLN A 169 15.60 16.46 -7.76
N VAL A 170 16.05 17.72 -7.86
CA VAL A 170 15.50 18.83 -7.06
C VAL A 170 14.04 19.10 -7.42
N ASP A 171 13.69 19.06 -8.71
CA ASP A 171 12.33 19.25 -9.20
C ASP A 171 11.40 18.15 -8.71
N GLU A 172 11.84 16.90 -8.75
CA GLU A 172 11.07 15.76 -8.25
C GLU A 172 10.85 15.83 -6.73
N LEU A 173 11.89 16.18 -5.96
CA LEU A 173 11.78 16.40 -4.53
C LEU A 173 10.84 17.57 -4.21
N HIS A 174 10.96 18.67 -4.93
CA HIS A 174 10.10 19.84 -4.79
C HIS A 174 8.64 19.48 -5.10
N ARG A 175 8.38 18.75 -6.20
CA ARG A 175 7.05 18.25 -6.57
C ARG A 175 6.43 17.40 -5.46
N ARG A 176 7.17 16.45 -4.88
CA ARG A 176 6.68 15.62 -3.76
C ARG A 176 6.36 16.45 -2.51
N ARG A 177 7.22 17.42 -2.16
CA ARG A 177 6.95 18.35 -1.05
C ARG A 177 5.71 19.20 -1.31
N VAL A 178 5.52 19.70 -2.52
CA VAL A 178 4.33 20.47 -2.92
C VAL A 178 3.07 19.62 -2.84
N LEU A 179 3.09 18.37 -3.32
CA LEU A 179 1.94 17.46 -3.20
C LEU A 179 1.55 17.20 -1.74
N PHE A 180 2.53 16.92 -0.87
CA PHE A 180 2.30 16.80 0.57
C PHE A 180 1.68 18.07 1.17
N TYR A 181 2.23 19.23 0.82
CA TYR A 181 1.74 20.53 1.26
C TYR A 181 0.28 20.78 0.83
N LEU A 182 -0.03 20.62 -0.45
CA LEU A 182 -1.37 20.81 -1.01
C LEU A 182 -2.36 19.85 -0.36
N TYR A 183 -2.00 18.58 -0.19
CA TYR A 183 -2.85 17.61 0.51
C TYR A 183 -3.17 18.07 1.93
N LYS A 184 -2.17 18.55 2.69
CA LYS A 184 -2.34 19.02 4.08
C LYS A 184 -3.23 20.26 4.14
N VAL A 185 -3.04 21.24 3.24
CA VAL A 185 -3.83 22.48 3.19
C VAL A 185 -5.28 22.19 2.79
N PHE A 186 -5.51 21.49 1.67
CA PHE A 186 -6.86 21.25 1.17
C PHE A 186 -7.66 20.30 2.06
N ASN A 187 -7.06 19.22 2.58
CA ASN A 187 -7.77 18.37 3.54
C ASN A 187 -8.07 19.11 4.85
N GLY A 188 -7.15 19.98 5.29
CA GLY A 188 -7.36 20.79 6.49
C GLY A 188 -8.51 21.79 6.34
N GLY A 189 -8.70 22.37 5.16
CA GLY A 189 -9.73 23.38 4.91
C GLY A 189 -11.06 22.85 4.37
N LEU A 190 -11.07 21.76 3.60
CA LEU A 190 -12.25 21.28 2.88
C LEU A 190 -12.79 19.95 3.38
N ASN A 191 -12.03 19.21 4.20
CA ASN A 191 -12.39 17.88 4.64
C ASN A 191 -12.33 17.76 6.17
N GLU A 192 -13.23 18.50 6.84
CA GLU A 192 -13.34 18.54 8.31
C GLU A 192 -13.47 17.14 8.91
N ARG A 193 -14.25 16.25 8.26
CA ARG A 193 -14.42 14.87 8.69
C ARG A 193 -13.08 14.11 8.69
N HIS A 194 -12.29 14.21 7.63
CA HIS A 194 -10.97 13.59 7.58
C HIS A 194 -10.00 14.21 8.58
N LEU A 195 -10.04 15.52 8.78
CA LEU A 195 -9.23 16.20 9.79
C LEU A 195 -9.58 15.74 11.21
N SER A 196 -10.87 15.54 11.51
CA SER A 196 -11.34 15.02 12.80
C SER A 196 -10.82 13.59 13.04
N GLY A 197 -10.93 12.72 12.05
CA GLY A 197 -10.38 11.37 12.12
C GLY A 197 -8.85 11.37 12.27
N MET A 198 -8.11 12.25 11.58
CA MET A 198 -6.64 12.31 11.72
C MET A 198 -6.17 12.72 13.12
N ARG A 199 -7.03 13.39 13.91
CA ARG A 199 -6.77 13.74 15.31
C ARG A 199 -7.16 12.63 16.29
N ASP A 200 -7.85 11.60 15.80
CA ASP A 200 -8.31 10.49 16.62
C ASP A 200 -7.13 9.56 17.00
N PRO A 201 -6.94 9.26 18.30
CA PRO A 201 -5.88 8.36 18.75
C PRO A 201 -5.93 6.96 18.12
N HIS A 202 -7.10 6.47 17.70
CA HIS A 202 -7.22 5.16 17.04
C HIS A 202 -6.61 5.14 15.63
N VAL A 203 -6.50 6.29 14.95
CA VAL A 203 -5.79 6.36 13.66
C VAL A 203 -4.29 6.14 13.85
N LEU A 204 -3.73 6.67 14.95
CA LEU A 204 -2.35 6.39 15.33
C LEU A 204 -2.16 4.92 15.67
N LEU A 205 -3.10 4.31 16.40
CA LEU A 205 -3.13 2.88 16.68
C LEU A 205 -3.03 2.07 15.37
N HIS A 206 -3.95 2.28 14.43
CA HIS A 206 -3.93 1.59 13.14
C HIS A 206 -2.58 1.76 12.40
N ASN A 207 -2.04 2.98 12.37
CA ASN A 207 -0.78 3.27 11.68
C ASN A 207 0.46 2.66 12.36
N THR A 208 0.49 2.56 13.69
CA THR A 208 1.61 1.94 14.43
C THR A 208 1.56 0.41 14.32
N TRP A 209 0.38 -0.19 14.36
CA TRP A 209 0.20 -1.63 14.09
C TRP A 209 0.68 -2.03 12.70
N LEU A 210 0.31 -1.25 11.66
CA LEU A 210 0.81 -1.47 10.31
C LEU A 210 2.33 -1.41 10.22
N LYS A 211 2.95 -0.50 11.00
CA LYS A 211 4.40 -0.32 11.05
C LYS A 211 5.14 -1.31 11.95
N GLY A 212 4.45 -2.22 12.63
CA GLY A 212 5.06 -3.34 13.36
C GLY A 212 5.88 -2.94 14.60
N LEU A 213 5.70 -1.73 15.15
CA LEU A 213 6.43 -1.32 16.34
C LEU A 213 5.89 -2.02 17.59
N LYS A 214 6.74 -2.90 18.15
CA LYS A 214 6.45 -3.75 19.31
C LYS A 214 6.60 -3.06 20.67
N SER A 215 6.98 -1.78 20.73
CA SER A 215 7.41 -1.18 22.00
C SER A 215 6.31 -0.57 22.87
N ASN A 216 5.05 -0.41 22.41
CA ASN A 216 4.07 0.40 23.15
C ASN A 216 2.66 -0.21 23.26
N GLY A 217 2.50 -1.54 23.30
CA GLY A 217 1.19 -2.14 23.62
C GLY A 217 0.63 -1.67 24.97
N ASP A 218 1.52 -1.52 25.97
CA ASP A 218 1.16 -1.06 27.31
C ASP A 218 1.20 0.48 27.45
N ASN A 219 2.16 1.15 26.79
CA ASN A 219 2.30 2.61 26.87
C ASN A 219 1.24 3.37 26.06
N TYR A 220 0.69 2.80 24.98
CA TYR A 220 -0.21 3.53 24.07
C TYR A 220 -1.69 3.41 24.46
N ASN A 221 -2.06 2.32 25.15
CA ASN A 221 -3.38 2.19 25.76
C ASN A 221 -3.70 3.34 26.73
N ALA A 222 -2.68 3.93 27.35
CA ALA A 222 -2.81 5.07 28.25
C ALA A 222 -3.30 6.36 27.57
N GLU A 223 -3.12 6.50 26.24
CA GLU A 223 -3.59 7.67 25.48
C GLU A 223 -5.05 7.55 25.01
N LEU A 224 -5.64 6.35 25.10
CA LEU A 224 -7.05 6.16 24.79
C LEU A 224 -7.93 6.65 25.95
N PRO A 225 -9.09 7.28 25.66
CA PRO A 225 -10.03 7.68 26.70
C PRO A 225 -10.48 6.53 27.60
N ASN A 226 -10.53 5.31 27.05
CA ASN A 226 -10.84 4.07 27.76
C ASN A 226 -9.77 3.03 27.40
N PRO A 227 -8.70 2.88 28.21
CA PRO A 227 -7.66 1.88 27.98
C PRO A 227 -8.23 0.47 28.00
N VAL A 228 -7.91 -0.36 27.00
CA VAL A 228 -8.31 -1.77 26.96
C VAL A 228 -7.04 -2.62 26.96
N PRO A 229 -6.88 -3.62 27.85
CA PRO A 229 -5.71 -4.49 27.82
C PRO A 229 -5.48 -5.07 26.42
N CYS A 230 -4.23 -5.07 25.96
CA CYS A 230 -3.90 -5.63 24.65
C CYS A 230 -4.37 -7.09 24.60
N PRO A 231 -5.25 -7.48 23.67
CA PRO A 231 -5.86 -8.81 23.67
C PRO A 231 -4.90 -9.91 23.18
N ILE A 232 -3.68 -9.52 22.78
CA ILE A 232 -2.64 -10.42 22.28
C ILE A 232 -1.33 -10.16 23.01
N SER A 233 -0.58 -11.23 23.20
CA SER A 233 0.79 -11.21 23.70
C SER A 233 1.67 -12.03 22.78
N PHE A 234 2.96 -11.70 22.78
CA PHE A 234 3.99 -12.46 22.07
C PHE A 234 4.90 -13.08 23.10
N THR A 235 5.38 -14.29 22.82
CA THR A 235 6.39 -14.92 23.67
C THR A 235 7.71 -14.16 23.56
N GLU A 236 8.54 -14.21 24.59
CA GLU A 236 9.88 -13.60 24.58
C GLU A 236 10.72 -14.13 23.41
N PHE A 237 10.63 -15.43 23.13
CA PHE A 237 11.24 -16.05 21.96
C PHE A 237 10.78 -15.44 20.62
N GLU A 238 9.47 -15.19 20.44
CA GLU A 238 8.95 -14.54 19.23
C GLU A 238 9.40 -13.06 19.12
N VAL A 239 9.68 -12.40 20.25
CA VAL A 239 10.26 -11.06 20.29
C VAL A 239 11.72 -11.09 19.85
N GLU A 240 12.51 -11.97 20.46
CA GLU A 240 13.92 -12.13 20.16
C GLU A 240 14.14 -12.53 18.70
N MET A 241 13.39 -13.52 18.21
CA MET A 241 13.44 -13.95 16.81
C MET A 241 13.15 -12.79 15.85
N HIS A 242 12.17 -11.93 16.15
CA HIS A 242 11.88 -10.75 15.32
C HIS A 242 13.08 -9.79 15.25
N TYR A 243 13.68 -9.45 16.39
CA TYR A 243 14.83 -8.55 16.43
C TYR A 243 16.09 -9.14 15.79
N ASN A 244 16.28 -10.45 15.85
CA ASN A 244 17.37 -11.12 15.14
C ASN A 244 17.18 -11.08 13.62
N GLN A 245 15.93 -11.03 13.15
CA GLN A 245 15.55 -11.02 11.73
C GLN A 245 15.40 -9.61 11.13
N GLU A 246 15.09 -8.61 11.97
CA GLU A 246 14.82 -7.23 11.55
C GLU A 246 15.97 -6.58 10.77
N PRO A 247 17.27 -6.72 11.15
CA PRO A 247 18.37 -6.13 10.39
C PRO A 247 18.45 -6.65 8.96
N THR A 248 18.28 -7.96 8.77
CA THR A 248 18.27 -8.58 7.44
C THR A 248 17.08 -8.07 6.63
N TRP A 249 15.90 -7.98 7.23
CA TRP A 249 14.70 -7.43 6.58
C TRP A 249 14.91 -5.96 6.16
N PHE A 250 15.51 -5.14 7.03
CA PHE A 250 15.80 -3.74 6.73
C PHE A 250 16.79 -3.59 5.58
N GLN A 251 17.88 -4.38 5.57
CA GLN A 251 18.87 -4.39 4.49
C GLN A 251 18.25 -4.81 3.16
N MET A 252 17.41 -5.86 3.16
CA MET A 252 16.74 -6.33 1.94
C MET A 252 15.76 -5.29 1.39
N ASN A 253 15.01 -4.58 2.25
CA ASN A 253 14.17 -3.47 1.79
C ASN A 253 15.01 -2.33 1.20
N GLY A 254 16.14 -1.98 1.84
CA GLY A 254 17.05 -0.97 1.30
C GLY A 254 17.58 -1.35 -0.08
N LEU A 255 17.92 -2.63 -0.27
CA LEU A 255 18.34 -3.16 -1.56
C LEU A 255 17.22 -3.07 -2.59
N VAL A 256 15.99 -3.47 -2.25
CA VAL A 256 14.83 -3.37 -3.18
C VAL A 256 14.55 -1.92 -3.57
N GLU A 257 14.57 -0.99 -2.63
CA GLU A 257 14.40 0.45 -2.93
C GLU A 257 15.53 0.98 -3.80
N TYR A 258 16.77 0.52 -3.59
CA TYR A 258 17.89 0.81 -4.48
C TYR A 258 17.65 0.26 -5.89
N TRP A 259 17.26 -1.01 -6.04
CA TRP A 259 16.93 -1.60 -7.36
C TRP A 259 15.78 -0.88 -8.05
N LYS A 260 14.73 -0.47 -7.32
CA LYS A 260 13.65 0.37 -7.87
C LYS A 260 14.19 1.68 -8.40
N SER A 261 15.16 2.30 -7.71
CA SER A 261 15.78 3.55 -8.15
C SER A 261 16.69 3.39 -9.37
N GLU A 262 17.42 2.28 -9.49
CA GLU A 262 18.31 1.97 -10.62
C GLU A 262 17.53 1.54 -11.87
N MET A 263 16.41 0.83 -11.70
CA MET A 263 15.51 0.45 -12.77
C MET A 263 14.77 1.70 -13.27
N GLN A 264 15.43 2.46 -14.15
CA GLN A 264 14.97 3.75 -14.69
C GLN A 264 13.48 3.74 -15.07
N GLY A 265 12.63 4.16 -14.14
CA GLY A 265 11.20 4.33 -14.35
C GLY A 265 10.28 3.46 -13.52
N LEU A 266 10.75 2.50 -12.71
CA LEU A 266 9.91 1.82 -11.70
C LEU A 266 9.68 2.75 -10.49
N SER A 267 9.03 3.87 -10.72
CA SER A 267 8.49 4.69 -9.63
C SER A 267 7.20 4.05 -9.10
N ASP A 268 6.83 4.41 -7.87
CA ASP A 268 5.54 4.04 -7.26
C ASP A 268 4.31 4.56 -8.06
N ASP A 269 4.53 5.19 -9.23
CA ASP A 269 3.50 5.67 -10.15
C ASP A 269 3.12 4.65 -11.25
N GLY A 270 3.74 3.46 -11.25
CA GLY A 270 3.32 2.33 -12.06
C GLY A 270 3.84 2.31 -13.51
N TRP A 271 4.75 3.21 -13.86
CA TRP A 271 5.41 3.20 -15.17
C TRP A 271 6.71 2.40 -15.12
N ALA A 272 7.25 2.06 -16.29
CA ALA A 272 8.63 1.60 -16.47
C ALA A 272 9.05 1.98 -17.88
N ARG A 273 10.27 2.50 -18.09
CA ARG A 273 10.76 2.73 -19.45
C ARG A 273 11.08 1.38 -20.08
N THR A 274 10.51 1.11 -21.26
CA THR A 274 10.69 -0.14 -22.04
C THR A 274 12.16 -0.50 -22.26
N VAL A 275 13.05 0.50 -22.29
CA VAL A 275 14.49 0.34 -22.51
C VAL A 275 15.22 -0.18 -21.26
N GLY A 276 14.83 0.25 -20.06
CA GLY A 276 15.43 -0.21 -18.79
C GLY A 276 14.98 -1.62 -18.40
N LEU A 277 13.73 -1.96 -18.71
CA LEU A 277 13.17 -3.29 -18.43
C LEU A 277 13.85 -4.38 -19.28
N LYS A 278 14.26 -4.08 -20.52
CA LYS A 278 15.05 -5.01 -21.35
C LYS A 278 16.46 -5.22 -20.83
N HIS A 279 17.15 -4.16 -20.38
CA HIS A 279 18.53 -4.27 -19.89
C HIS A 279 18.61 -5.09 -18.59
N GLY A 280 17.72 -4.82 -17.62
CA GLY A 280 17.72 -5.53 -16.34
C GLY A 280 17.26 -7.01 -16.42
N LEU A 281 16.43 -7.37 -17.40
CA LEU A 281 15.91 -8.74 -17.55
C LEU A 281 16.82 -9.64 -18.40
N LEU A 282 17.61 -9.06 -19.31
CA LEU A 282 18.49 -9.79 -20.23
C LEU A 282 19.92 -9.90 -19.71
N ASP A 283 20.47 -8.86 -19.07
CA ASP A 283 21.86 -8.90 -18.58
C ASP A 283 22.03 -9.63 -17.24
N GLY A 284 20.93 -9.98 -16.56
CA GLY A 284 20.93 -10.71 -15.27
C GLY A 284 20.54 -12.18 -15.36
N SER A 285 20.30 -12.71 -16.57
CA SER A 285 19.84 -14.08 -16.80
C SER A 285 21.01 -15.00 -17.11
N ASP A 286 21.51 -15.73 -16.10
CA ASP A 286 22.65 -16.65 -16.25
C ASP A 286 22.27 -18.03 -16.86
N THR A 287 21.00 -18.24 -17.24
CA THR A 287 20.54 -19.54 -17.77
C THR A 287 19.73 -19.42 -19.06
N LEU A 288 19.99 -20.33 -20.01
CA LEU A 288 19.32 -20.41 -21.31
C LEU A 288 17.80 -20.66 -21.23
N GLU A 289 17.29 -21.16 -20.09
CA GLU A 289 15.85 -21.35 -19.86
C GLU A 289 15.14 -20.03 -19.46
N GLU A 290 15.82 -19.13 -18.76
CA GLU A 290 15.28 -17.81 -18.39
C GLU A 290 15.21 -16.87 -19.59
N GLU A 291 16.23 -16.86 -20.46
CA GLU A 291 16.20 -16.15 -21.75
C GLU A 291 15.00 -16.59 -22.61
N ARG A 292 14.73 -17.90 -22.69
CA ARG A 292 13.63 -18.44 -23.49
C ARG A 292 12.26 -17.99 -22.95
N CYS A 293 12.05 -18.00 -21.63
CA CYS A 293 10.81 -17.53 -21.00
C CYS A 293 10.57 -16.04 -21.24
N ASN A 294 11.62 -15.22 -21.14
CA ASN A 294 11.55 -13.77 -21.34
C ASN A 294 11.18 -13.39 -22.78
N VAL A 295 11.70 -14.13 -23.77
CA VAL A 295 11.37 -13.93 -25.20
C VAL A 295 9.91 -14.29 -25.51
N THR A 296 9.35 -15.35 -24.90
CA THR A 296 7.94 -15.74 -25.12
C THR A 296 6.90 -14.80 -24.46
N MET A 297 7.30 -14.01 -23.47
CA MET A 297 6.40 -13.10 -22.73
C MET A 297 6.25 -11.71 -23.38
N LEU A 298 6.99 -11.41 -24.44
CA LEU A 298 6.93 -10.13 -25.17
C LEU A 298 6.41 -10.29 -26.61
N PRO A 299 5.10 -10.44 -26.85
CA PRO A 299 4.53 -10.38 -28.19
C PRO A 299 4.10 -8.95 -28.50
N TYR A 300 5.03 -8.00 -28.52
CA TYR A 300 4.75 -6.64 -29.01
C TYR A 300 5.84 -6.24 -30.00
N ASP A 301 5.58 -6.57 -31.26
CA ASP A 301 6.37 -6.13 -32.40
C ASP A 301 5.80 -4.77 -32.85
N SER A 302 6.57 -3.70 -32.65
CA SER A 302 6.15 -2.31 -32.86
C SER A 302 6.13 -1.86 -34.34
N ASN A 303 6.08 -2.80 -35.28
CA ASN A 303 6.29 -2.52 -36.72
C ASN A 303 5.03 -2.59 -37.59
N ASN A 304 3.82 -2.66 -37.02
CA ASN A 304 2.59 -2.85 -37.82
C ASN A 304 1.48 -1.80 -37.62
N TYR A 305 1.84 -0.52 -37.44
CA TYR A 305 0.87 0.57 -37.60
C TYR A 305 1.51 1.77 -38.31
N GLU A 306 1.66 1.67 -39.63
CA GLU A 306 1.63 2.86 -40.49
C GLU A 306 0.18 3.35 -40.51
N CYS A 307 -0.08 4.46 -39.82
CA CYS A 307 -1.33 5.21 -39.96
C CYS A 307 -1.28 6.00 -41.27
N ASP A 308 -1.95 5.50 -42.31
CA ASP A 308 -2.25 6.28 -43.51
C ASP A 308 -3.18 7.45 -43.13
N MET A 309 -2.61 8.64 -43.08
CA MET A 309 -3.30 9.92 -43.03
C MET A 309 -3.25 10.52 -44.44
N ASP A 310 -4.34 10.42 -45.21
CA ASP A 310 -4.55 11.35 -46.31
C ASP A 310 -6.04 11.60 -46.62
N SER A 311 -6.52 12.73 -46.06
CA SER A 311 -7.24 13.83 -46.73
C SER A 311 -8.63 13.64 -47.39
N PRO A 312 -9.46 14.71 -47.45
CA PRO A 312 -10.93 14.65 -47.42
C PRO A 312 -11.58 14.94 -48.78
N GLN A 313 -12.80 14.44 -49.03
CA GLN A 313 -13.74 15.07 -49.96
C GLN A 313 -15.20 14.87 -49.52
N GLU A 314 -15.80 15.98 -49.06
CA GLU A 314 -17.22 16.32 -49.30
C GLU A 314 -17.45 16.56 -50.82
N PRO A 315 -18.70 16.63 -51.31
CA PRO A 315 -19.94 16.98 -50.61
C PRO A 315 -21.02 15.89 -50.53
#